data_AF-K4LDB6-F1
#
_entry.id   AF-K4LDB6-F1
#
_cell.length_a   1.000
_cell.length_b   1.000
_cell.length_c   1.000
_cell.angle_alpha   90.00
_cell.angle_beta   90.00
_cell.angle_gamma   90.00
#
_symmetry.space_group_name_H-M   'P 1'
#
loop_
_entity.id
_entity.type
_entity.pdbx_description
1 polymer ?
#
loop_
_entity_poly.entity_id
_entity_poly.type
_entity_poly.pdbx_seq_one_letter_code
_entity_poly.pdbx_strand_id
1 'polypeptide(L)'
;MTGLTKKTVQQNDKGFTLLEVLVSLVITGIIAAMVFQLYISQYRMAKGLMADADLSFAAVRAGQVLTAAVSTAESVAWAGKVLRINCLEDGKIITDSYYLADKDFNGVLDLYREHLGVPIPVVSRICEFHCTGVREGLWQISLTAAQAERAVYWQRTVRVRSSSE
;
A
#
# COMPACT_ATOMS: atom_id res chain seq x y z
N MET A 1 -51.56 68.66 21.32
CA MET A 1 -50.16 68.21 21.19
C MET A 1 -50.15 66.79 20.66
N THR A 2 -49.85 66.70 19.35
CA THR A 2 -49.11 65.64 18.63
C THR A 2 -49.25 64.18 19.10
N GLY A 3 -49.94 63.40 18.26
CA GLY A 3 -50.19 61.98 18.43
C GLY A 3 -48.95 61.08 18.29
N LEU A 4 -48.93 60.05 19.12
CA LEU A 4 -48.05 58.89 19.01
C LEU A 4 -48.46 58.08 17.77
N THR A 5 -47.68 58.22 16.69
CA THR A 5 -47.73 57.30 15.55
C THR A 5 -47.23 55.92 16.00
N LYS A 6 -48.18 55.04 16.32
CA LYS A 6 -47.92 53.62 16.54
C LYS A 6 -47.42 53.05 15.21
N LYS A 7 -46.10 52.93 15.06
CA LYS A 7 -45.46 52.29 13.91
C LYS A 7 -45.79 50.80 13.98
N THR A 8 -46.83 50.38 13.28
CA THR A 8 -47.16 48.97 13.09
C THR A 8 -46.00 48.35 12.32
N VAL A 9 -45.10 47.67 13.04
CA VAL A 9 -44.16 46.74 12.42
C VAL A 9 -45.02 45.64 11.83
N GLN A 10 -45.21 45.71 10.52
CA GLN A 10 -45.87 44.68 9.75
C GLN A 10 -44.95 43.45 9.78
N GLN A 11 -45.06 42.64 10.84
CA GLN A 11 -44.49 41.30 10.85
C GLN A 11 -45.22 40.53 9.75
N ASN A 12 -44.51 40.35 8.64
CA ASN A 12 -44.98 39.57 7.51
C ASN A 12 -44.87 38.10 7.94
N ASP A 13 -45.77 37.66 8.83
CA ASP A 13 -45.93 36.28 9.28
C ASP A 13 -46.54 35.45 8.15
N LYS A 14 -45.82 35.39 7.02
CA LYS A 14 -46.09 34.42 5.97
C LYS A 14 -45.53 33.09 6.47
N GLY A 15 -46.39 32.30 7.12
CA GLY A 15 -46.07 30.92 7.46
C GLY A 15 -45.62 30.15 6.22
N PHE A 16 -44.66 29.25 6.39
CA PHE A 16 -44.16 28.39 5.32
C PHE A 16 -45.32 27.67 4.64
N THR A 17 -45.44 27.83 3.33
CA THR A 17 -46.46 27.10 2.57
C THR A 17 -46.02 25.65 2.37
N LEU A 18 -46.96 24.71 2.38
CA LEU A 18 -46.69 23.30 2.07
C LEU A 18 -45.98 23.16 0.70
N LEU A 19 -46.38 23.99 -0.27
CA LEU A 19 -45.79 24.04 -1.60
C LEU A 19 -44.29 24.38 -1.55
N GLU A 20 -43.89 25.35 -0.75
CA GLU A 20 -42.50 25.77 -0.62
C GLU A 20 -41.60 24.69 -0.02
N VAL A 21 -42.11 23.96 0.98
CA VAL A 21 -41.41 22.80 1.57
C VAL A 21 -41.29 21.68 0.53
N LEU A 22 -42.35 21.41 -0.22
CA LEU A 22 -42.35 20.36 -1.25
C LEU A 22 -41.37 20.65 -2.37
N VAL A 23 -41.34 21.90 -2.87
CA VAL A 23 -40.38 22.33 -3.90
C VAL A 23 -38.95 22.24 -3.37
N SER A 24 -38.70 22.68 -2.12
CA SER A 24 -37.38 22.60 -1.49
C SER A 24 -36.88 21.16 -1.36
N LEU A 25 -37.77 20.23 -1.00
CA LEU A 25 -37.44 18.81 -0.86
C LEU A 25 -37.08 18.18 -2.22
N VAL A 26 -37.84 18.52 -3.27
CA VAL A 26 -37.56 18.07 -4.64
C VAL A 26 -36.19 18.58 -5.13
N ILE A 27 -35.92 19.89 -4.96
CA ILE A 27 -34.63 20.47 -5.38
C ILE A 27 -33.48 19.83 -4.62
N THR A 28 -33.62 19.66 -3.30
CA THR A 28 -32.60 19.01 -2.46
C THR A 28 -32.36 17.56 -2.90
N GLY A 29 -33.41 16.82 -3.25
CA GLY A 29 -33.29 15.45 -3.76
C GLY A 29 -32.50 15.37 -5.06
N ILE A 30 -32.74 16.31 -6.00
CA ILE A 30 -32.00 16.37 -7.28
C ILE A 30 -30.51 16.68 -7.03
N ILE A 31 -30.24 17.68 -6.18
CA ILE A 31 -28.86 18.06 -5.84
C ILE A 31 -28.13 16.90 -5.14
N ALA A 32 -28.77 16.27 -4.17
CA ALA A 32 -28.20 15.14 -3.45
C ALA A 32 -27.85 13.99 -4.41
N ALA A 33 -28.73 13.65 -5.35
CA ALA A 33 -28.48 12.61 -6.34
C ALA A 33 -27.22 12.90 -7.19
N MET A 34 -27.06 14.14 -7.65
CA MET A 34 -25.87 14.55 -8.41
C MET A 34 -24.59 14.45 -7.58
N VAL A 35 -24.62 14.95 -6.34
CA VAL A 35 -23.46 14.90 -5.43
C VAL A 35 -23.08 13.46 -5.10
N PHE A 36 -24.06 12.58 -4.86
CA PHE A 36 -23.80 11.16 -4.58
C PHE A 36 -23.11 10.46 -5.76
N GLN A 37 -23.53 10.73 -6.99
CA GLN A 37 -22.87 10.15 -8.17
C GLN A 37 -21.41 10.60 -8.28
N LEU A 38 -21.13 11.89 -8.08
CA LEU A 38 -19.77 12.44 -8.07
C LEU A 38 -18.92 11.87 -6.92
N TYR A 39 -19.53 11.63 -5.77
CA TYR A 39 -18.82 11.03 -4.63
C TYR A 39 -18.44 9.58 -4.90
N ILE A 40 -19.35 8.79 -5.47
CA ILE A 40 -19.09 7.38 -5.81
C ILE A 40 -17.97 7.26 -6.86
N SER A 41 -17.95 8.15 -7.86
CA SER A 41 -16.91 8.12 -8.89
C SER A 41 -15.53 8.46 -8.31
N GLN A 42 -15.44 9.51 -7.49
CA GLN A 42 -14.21 9.89 -6.80
C GLN A 42 -13.72 8.79 -5.84
N TYR A 43 -14.63 8.17 -5.09
CA TYR A 43 -14.29 7.08 -4.18
C TYR A 43 -13.68 5.89 -4.92
N ARG A 44 -14.26 5.48 -6.06
CA ARG A 44 -13.73 4.39 -6.88
C ARG A 44 -12.35 4.72 -7.44
N MET A 45 -12.16 5.95 -7.91
CA MET A 45 -10.87 6.42 -8.42
C MET A 45 -9.80 6.40 -7.33
N ALA A 46 -10.09 6.97 -6.16
CA ALA A 46 -9.19 7.00 -5.03
C ALA A 46 -8.81 5.57 -4.57
N LYS A 47 -9.78 4.66 -4.50
CA LYS A 47 -9.53 3.25 -4.18
C LYS A 47 -8.60 2.57 -5.19
N GLY A 48 -8.77 2.86 -6.48
CA GLY A 48 -7.87 2.36 -7.53
C GLY A 48 -6.44 2.87 -7.37
N LEU A 49 -6.26 4.16 -7.08
CA LEU A 49 -4.95 4.77 -6.85
C LEU A 49 -4.27 4.23 -5.60
N MET A 50 -5.02 4.03 -4.52
CA MET A 50 -4.49 3.41 -3.29
C MET A 50 -3.99 2.00 -3.56
N ALA A 51 -4.74 1.18 -4.29
CA ALA A 51 -4.29 -0.18 -4.64
C ALA A 51 -2.99 -0.18 -5.47
N ASP A 52 -2.84 0.77 -6.41
CA ASP A 52 -1.62 0.90 -7.23
C ASP A 52 -0.41 1.36 -6.40
N ALA A 53 -0.64 2.30 -5.50
CA ALA A 53 0.37 2.77 -4.57
C ALA A 53 0.82 1.65 -3.61
N ASP A 54 -0.12 0.87 -3.08
CA ASP A 54 0.15 -0.27 -2.19
C ASP A 54 1.00 -1.33 -2.89
N LEU A 55 0.70 -1.67 -4.15
CA LEU A 55 1.51 -2.61 -4.95
C LEU A 55 2.92 -2.09 -5.20
N SER A 56 3.04 -0.81 -5.56
CA SER A 56 4.34 -0.19 -5.82
C SER A 56 5.18 -0.13 -4.54
N PHE A 57 4.56 0.24 -3.43
CA PHE A 57 5.17 0.22 -2.11
C PHE A 57 5.61 -1.19 -1.73
N ALA A 58 4.80 -2.21 -2.02
CA ALA A 58 5.15 -3.60 -1.73
C ALA A 58 6.42 -4.04 -2.45
N ALA A 59 6.50 -3.80 -3.76
CA ALA A 59 7.67 -4.13 -4.57
C ALA A 59 8.93 -3.38 -4.10
N VAL A 60 8.80 -2.07 -3.82
CA VAL A 60 9.92 -1.24 -3.33
C VAL A 60 10.39 -1.69 -1.95
N ARG A 61 9.46 -1.99 -1.02
CA ARG A 61 9.80 -2.43 0.33
C ARG A 61 10.50 -3.80 0.32
N ALA A 62 9.98 -4.76 -0.44
CA ALA A 62 10.64 -6.04 -0.65
C ALA A 62 12.06 -5.86 -1.23
N GLY A 63 12.17 -5.05 -2.29
CA GLY A 63 13.44 -4.74 -2.93
C GLY A 63 14.45 -4.10 -2.00
N GLN A 64 14.03 -3.15 -1.16
CA GLN A 64 14.88 -2.50 -0.15
C GLN A 64 15.40 -3.50 0.88
N VAL A 65 14.52 -4.34 1.44
CA VAL A 65 14.92 -5.32 2.46
C VAL A 65 15.90 -6.34 1.88
N LEU A 66 15.62 -6.86 0.68
CA LEU A 66 16.49 -7.84 0.02
C LEU A 66 17.83 -7.21 -0.41
N THR A 67 17.81 -5.99 -0.93
CA THR A 67 19.04 -5.25 -1.28
C THR A 67 19.89 -5.04 -0.04
N ALA A 68 19.30 -4.57 1.06
CA ALA A 68 20.01 -4.34 2.30
C ALA A 68 20.66 -5.65 2.79
N ALA A 69 19.89 -6.73 2.87
CA ALA A 69 20.36 -8.01 3.36
C ALA A 69 21.49 -8.60 2.50
N VAL A 70 21.38 -8.53 1.16
CA VAL A 70 22.45 -8.98 0.26
C VAL A 70 23.69 -8.10 0.36
N SER A 71 23.52 -6.79 0.53
CA SER A 71 24.66 -5.86 0.63
C SER A 71 25.48 -6.01 1.90
N THR A 72 24.85 -6.46 2.99
CA THR A 72 25.50 -6.67 4.29
C THR A 72 25.93 -8.13 4.52
N ALA A 73 25.63 -9.01 3.57
CA ALA A 73 25.92 -10.42 3.66
C ALA A 73 27.42 -10.71 3.61
N GLU A 74 27.86 -11.74 4.34
CA GLU A 74 29.16 -12.39 4.13
C GLU A 74 29.08 -13.37 2.95
N SER A 75 27.95 -14.08 2.82
CA SER A 75 27.69 -14.93 1.67
C SER A 75 26.20 -15.02 1.36
N VAL A 76 25.91 -15.21 0.07
CA VAL A 76 24.56 -15.28 -0.48
C VAL A 76 24.43 -16.54 -1.30
N ALA A 77 23.33 -17.26 -1.13
CA ALA A 77 23.01 -18.46 -1.89
C ALA A 77 21.53 -18.45 -2.30
N TRP A 78 21.27 -18.71 -3.57
CA TRP A 78 19.93 -18.96 -4.08
C TRP A 78 19.71 -20.45 -4.26
N ALA A 79 18.79 -21.05 -3.50
CA ALA A 79 18.50 -22.46 -3.55
C ALA A 79 17.00 -22.70 -3.79
N GLY A 80 16.64 -23.12 -5.00
CA GLY A 80 15.27 -23.35 -5.43
C GLY A 80 14.47 -22.05 -5.50
N LYS A 81 13.79 -21.69 -4.40
CA LYS A 81 12.96 -20.48 -4.25
C LYS A 81 13.27 -19.72 -2.95
N VAL A 82 14.38 -20.05 -2.30
CA VAL A 82 14.78 -19.48 -1.03
C VAL A 82 16.13 -18.78 -1.21
N LEU A 83 16.19 -17.52 -0.83
CA LEU A 83 17.44 -16.78 -0.70
C LEU A 83 17.97 -16.99 0.69
N ARG A 84 19.15 -17.59 0.81
CA ARG A 84 19.87 -17.76 2.07
C ARG A 84 20.99 -16.74 2.15
N ILE A 85 21.07 -16.06 3.27
CA ILE A 85 22.05 -15.01 3.52
C ILE A 85 22.73 -15.33 4.84
N ASN A 86 24.05 -15.40 4.81
CA ASN A 86 24.86 -15.52 6.02
C ASN A 86 25.36 -14.14 6.41
N CYS A 87 25.07 -13.74 7.63
CA CYS A 87 25.47 -12.46 8.22
C CYS A 87 26.34 -12.73 9.46
N LEU A 88 27.32 -11.86 9.72
CA LEU A 88 28.07 -11.88 10.97
C LEU A 88 27.36 -10.98 12.00
N GLU A 89 26.76 -11.59 13.03
CA GLU A 89 26.13 -10.88 14.16
C GLU A 89 26.80 -11.35 15.45
N ASP A 90 27.30 -10.41 16.27
CA ASP A 90 27.98 -10.69 17.55
C ASP A 90 29.07 -11.78 17.48
N GLY A 91 29.84 -11.80 16.37
CA GLY A 91 30.91 -12.77 16.14
C GLY A 91 30.43 -14.18 15.76
N LYS A 92 29.13 -14.37 15.52
CA LYS A 92 28.53 -15.63 15.06
C LYS A 92 27.97 -15.46 13.65
N ILE A 93 28.11 -16.50 12.84
CA ILE A 93 27.46 -16.55 11.53
C ILE A 93 26.01 -16.95 11.76
N ILE A 94 25.08 -16.05 11.44
CA ILE A 94 23.64 -16.29 11.46
C ILE A 94 23.15 -16.39 10.02
N THR A 95 22.29 -17.37 9.75
CA THR A 95 21.67 -17.55 8.45
C THR A 95 20.23 -17.06 8.46
N ASP A 96 19.96 -16.08 7.62
CA ASP A 96 18.61 -15.64 7.29
C ASP A 96 18.14 -16.31 6.00
N SER A 97 16.85 -16.66 5.97
CA SER A 97 16.21 -17.20 4.77
C SER A 97 15.06 -16.31 4.33
N TYR A 98 15.01 -15.96 3.04
CA TYR A 98 13.91 -15.20 2.44
C TYR A 98 13.16 -16.07 1.46
N TYR A 99 11.84 -16.11 1.58
CA TYR A 99 10.97 -16.95 0.75
C TYR A 99 9.56 -16.39 0.67
N LEU A 100 8.80 -16.88 -0.31
CA LEU A 100 7.38 -16.58 -0.45
C LEU A 100 6.54 -17.69 0.19
N ALA A 101 5.58 -17.31 1.01
CA ALA A 101 4.61 -18.23 1.60
C ALA A 101 3.28 -17.52 1.90
N ASP A 102 2.21 -18.29 2.00
CA ASP A 102 0.91 -17.86 2.54
C ASP A 102 0.75 -18.55 3.90
N LYS A 103 1.20 -17.90 4.98
CA LYS A 103 1.19 -18.50 6.34
C LYS A 103 -0.11 -18.22 7.09
N ASP A 104 -0.87 -17.21 6.68
CA ASP A 104 -2.17 -16.87 7.26
C ASP A 104 -3.36 -17.44 6.47
N PHE A 105 -3.09 -18.17 5.38
CA PHE A 105 -4.06 -18.88 4.54
C PHE A 105 -5.10 -17.95 3.90
N ASN A 106 -4.67 -16.73 3.55
CA ASN A 106 -5.54 -15.73 2.94
C ASN A 106 -5.53 -15.79 1.40
N GLY A 107 -4.74 -16.70 0.80
CA GLY A 107 -4.56 -16.86 -0.64
C GLY A 107 -3.59 -15.86 -1.27
N VAL A 108 -2.91 -15.04 -0.47
CA VAL A 108 -1.93 -14.03 -0.87
C VAL A 108 -0.56 -14.46 -0.38
N LEU A 109 0.41 -14.51 -1.30
CA LEU A 109 1.79 -14.76 -0.93
C LEU A 109 2.42 -13.51 -0.30
N ASP A 110 3.08 -13.69 0.83
CA ASP A 110 3.94 -12.69 1.44
C ASP A 110 5.42 -13.09 1.30
N LEU A 111 6.28 -12.07 1.25
CA LEU A 111 7.69 -12.23 1.48
C LEU A 111 7.95 -12.36 2.97
N TYR A 112 8.57 -13.47 3.38
CA TYR A 112 9.03 -13.70 4.74
C TYR A 112 10.55 -13.57 4.84
N ARG A 113 11.02 -13.10 5.98
CA ARG A 113 12.39 -13.31 6.49
C ARG A 113 12.30 -14.30 7.63
N GLU A 114 12.99 -15.41 7.54
CA GLU A 114 13.16 -16.34 8.64
C GLU A 114 14.54 -16.13 9.26
N HIS A 115 14.52 -15.71 10.52
CA HIS A 115 15.70 -15.44 11.32
C HIS A 115 15.65 -16.33 12.56
N LEU A 116 16.67 -17.17 12.76
CA LEU A 116 16.72 -18.13 13.88
C LEU A 116 15.48 -19.03 13.98
N GLY A 117 14.92 -19.44 12.82
CA GLY A 117 13.73 -20.29 12.74
C GLY A 117 12.41 -19.56 12.96
N VAL A 118 12.42 -18.25 13.20
CA VAL A 118 11.21 -17.44 13.37
C VAL A 118 10.85 -16.75 12.05
N PRO A 119 9.69 -17.07 11.43
CA PRO A 119 9.23 -16.41 10.22
C PRO A 119 8.64 -15.03 10.54
N ILE A 120 9.18 -13.99 9.93
CA ILE A 120 8.75 -12.59 10.09
C ILE A 120 8.22 -12.09 8.74
N PRO A 121 6.95 -11.67 8.64
CA PRO A 121 6.42 -11.12 7.40
C PRO A 121 7.10 -9.79 7.10
N VAL A 122 7.58 -9.64 5.86
CA VAL A 122 8.21 -8.42 5.37
C VAL A 122 7.18 -7.57 4.63
N VAL A 123 6.48 -8.18 3.69
CA VAL A 123 5.47 -7.52 2.87
C VAL A 123 4.58 -8.51 2.13
N SER A 124 3.32 -8.15 1.93
CA SER A 124 2.33 -8.95 1.21
C SER A 124 2.34 -8.70 -0.30
N ARG A 125 1.66 -9.57 -1.04
CA ARG A 125 1.39 -9.47 -2.49
C ARG A 125 2.61 -9.64 -3.38
N ILE A 126 3.68 -10.26 -2.89
CA ILE A 126 4.82 -10.65 -3.73
C ILE A 126 4.52 -12.03 -4.30
N CYS A 127 4.30 -12.11 -5.61
CA CYS A 127 3.97 -13.37 -6.29
C CYS A 127 5.19 -14.05 -6.89
N GLU A 128 6.24 -13.29 -7.21
CA GLU A 128 7.47 -13.81 -7.79
C GLU A 128 8.69 -13.17 -7.14
N PHE A 129 9.68 -14.00 -6.87
CA PHE A 129 10.96 -13.60 -6.29
C PHE A 129 12.06 -14.49 -6.85
N HIS A 130 13.08 -13.85 -7.41
CA HIS A 130 14.23 -14.54 -7.97
C HIS A 130 15.52 -13.75 -7.71
N CYS A 131 16.58 -14.48 -7.39
CA CYS A 131 17.90 -13.90 -7.12
C CYS A 131 18.96 -14.68 -7.91
N THR A 132 19.75 -14.00 -8.74
CA THR A 132 20.79 -14.62 -9.56
C THR A 132 22.15 -13.99 -9.32
N GLY A 133 23.19 -14.83 -9.20
CA GLY A 133 24.57 -14.38 -9.22
C GLY A 133 24.95 -14.00 -10.65
N VAL A 134 25.19 -12.72 -10.90
CA VAL A 134 25.59 -12.22 -12.22
C VAL A 134 27.10 -12.37 -12.40
N ARG A 135 27.87 -12.01 -11.37
CA ARG A 135 29.33 -12.13 -11.28
C ARG A 135 29.73 -12.35 -9.82
N GLU A 136 31.00 -12.65 -9.57
CA GLU A 136 31.51 -12.81 -8.21
C GLU A 136 31.19 -11.57 -7.34
N GLY A 137 30.47 -11.81 -6.24
CA GLY A 137 30.00 -10.76 -5.34
C GLY A 137 28.91 -9.84 -5.90
N LEU A 138 28.36 -10.08 -7.09
CA LEU A 138 27.32 -9.25 -7.71
C LEU A 138 26.05 -10.07 -8.01
N TRP A 139 24.94 -9.65 -7.43
CA TRP A 139 23.66 -10.35 -7.48
C TRP A 139 22.57 -9.47 -8.09
N GLN A 140 21.68 -10.07 -8.85
CA GLN A 140 20.49 -9.43 -9.39
C GLN A 140 19.27 -9.98 -8.67
N ILE A 141 18.51 -9.07 -8.07
CA ILE A 141 17.26 -9.37 -7.38
C ILE A 141 16.13 -8.91 -8.30
N SER A 142 15.16 -9.78 -8.54
CA SER A 142 13.95 -9.49 -9.30
C SER A 142 12.71 -9.94 -8.53
N LEU A 143 11.68 -9.10 -8.55
CA LEU A 143 10.47 -9.24 -7.76
C LEU A 143 9.27 -8.81 -8.60
N THR A 144 8.16 -9.52 -8.44
CA THR A 144 6.86 -9.12 -8.99
C THR A 144 5.86 -9.03 -7.86
N ALA A 145 5.25 -7.85 -7.69
CA ALA A 145 4.10 -7.66 -6.82
C ALA A 145 2.83 -7.67 -7.66
N ALA A 146 1.77 -8.37 -7.23
CA ALA A 146 0.54 -8.47 -8.02
C ALA A 146 -0.75 -8.44 -7.19
N GLN A 147 -1.79 -7.83 -7.75
CA GLN A 147 -3.16 -7.85 -7.24
C GLN A 147 -4.15 -7.77 -8.39
N ALA A 148 -5.05 -8.75 -8.47
CA ALA A 148 -6.00 -8.89 -9.57
C ALA A 148 -5.30 -8.84 -10.95
N GLU A 149 -5.64 -7.88 -11.81
CA GLU A 149 -5.07 -7.73 -13.16
C GLU A 149 -3.85 -6.79 -13.20
N ARG A 150 -3.33 -6.37 -12.05
CA ARG A 150 -2.22 -5.41 -11.96
C ARG A 150 -0.99 -6.08 -11.39
N ALA A 151 0.16 -5.81 -12.02
CA ALA A 151 1.46 -6.28 -11.57
C ALA A 151 2.49 -5.14 -11.65
N VAL A 152 3.37 -5.08 -10.65
CA VAL A 152 4.52 -4.17 -10.60
C VAL A 152 5.78 -5.02 -10.57
N TYR A 153 6.65 -4.76 -11.53
CA TYR A 153 7.95 -5.40 -11.61
C TYR A 153 9.03 -4.51 -10.98
N TRP A 154 9.91 -5.12 -10.20
CA TRP A 154 11.06 -4.46 -9.62
C TRP A 154 12.31 -5.30 -9.82
N GLN A 155 13.41 -4.65 -10.19
CA GLN A 155 14.70 -5.31 -10.35
C GLN A 155 15.83 -4.40 -9.92
N ARG A 156 16.84 -4.97 -9.27
CA ARG A 156 18.08 -4.27 -8.96
C ARG A 156 19.26 -5.21 -8.89
N THR A 157 20.43 -4.70 -9.28
CA THR A 157 21.71 -5.37 -9.06
C THR A 157 22.37 -4.80 -7.80
N VAL A 158 22.87 -5.68 -6.95
CA VAL A 158 23.47 -5.37 -5.64
C VAL A 158 24.78 -6.12 -5.47
N ARG A 159 25.76 -5.46 -4.84
CA ARG A 159 27.06 -6.06 -4.53
C ARG A 159 27.07 -6.55 -3.08
N VAL A 160 27.56 -7.76 -2.87
CA VAL A 160 27.81 -8.34 -1.54
C VAL A 160 29.03 -7.66 -0.93
N ARG A 161 29.05 -7.54 0.40
CA ARG A 161 30.21 -7.03 1.13
C ARG A 161 31.43 -7.90 0.81
N SER A 162 32.48 -7.30 0.25
CA SER A 162 33.76 -8.00 0.11
C SER A 162 34.43 -8.06 1.48
N SER A 163 34.83 -9.27 1.91
CA SER A 163 35.56 -9.52 3.17
C SER A 163 37.02 -9.01 3.14
N SER A 164 37.27 -7.86 2.52
CA SER A 164 38.61 -7.31 2.28
C SER A 164 38.65 -5.80 2.57
N GLU A 165 38.37 -5.42 3.81
CA GLU A 165 38.84 -4.18 4.46
C GLU A 165 39.08 -4.45 5.95
#